data_AF-A0A4R2ND01-F1
#
_entry.id   AF-A0A4R2ND01-F1
#
_cell.length_a   1.000
_cell.length_b   1.000
_cell.length_c   1.000
_cell.angle_alpha   90.00
_cell.angle_beta   90.00
_cell.angle_gamma   90.00
#
_symmetry.space_group_name_H-M   'P 1'
#
loop_
_entity.id
_entity.type
_entity.pdbx_description
1 polymer ?
#
loop_
_entity_poly.entity_id
_entity_poly.type
_entity_poly.pdbx_seq_one_letter_code
_entity_poly.pdbx_strand_id
1 'polypeptide(L)'
;MTTTSLVRLLAASAVGVLLGGCVAVPADPYYDAAPAYPTYPGTYPQTYPNAYPVYPVPHPGYDARAAERERWEQNRDRQAWREREQRQERERALQERRDQQEREARQKREQRDEQARRERDQRNHQANERRDELRRQQTERERRAQEGRTPSGERRTDYDRYNPSNGRWMPRQEDMP
;
A
#
# COMPACT_ATOMS: atom_id res chain seq x y z
N MET A 1 -4.70 -10.80 -28.96
CA MET A 1 -3.55 -11.69 -28.63
C MET A 1 -2.21 -11.02 -28.95
N THR A 2 -2.02 -9.74 -28.61
CA THR A 2 -0.85 -8.94 -29.04
C THR A 2 0.00 -8.42 -27.87
N THR A 3 -0.50 -8.50 -26.64
CA THR A 3 0.17 -7.97 -25.45
C THR A 3 1.21 -8.93 -24.88
N THR A 4 0.99 -10.24 -24.97
CA THR A 4 1.92 -11.27 -24.49
C THR A 4 3.22 -11.34 -25.30
N SER A 5 3.17 -11.02 -26.60
CA SER A 5 4.35 -11.00 -27.47
C SER A 5 5.27 -9.81 -27.19
N LEU A 6 4.69 -8.64 -26.90
CA LEU A 6 5.46 -7.43 -26.56
C LEU A 6 6.19 -7.57 -25.22
N VAL A 7 5.56 -8.19 -24.22
CA VAL A 7 6.20 -8.43 -22.91
C VAL A 7 7.38 -9.40 -23.02
N ARG A 8 7.28 -10.42 -23.88
CA ARG A 8 8.39 -11.37 -24.11
C ARG A 8 9.57 -10.73 -24.84
N LEU A 9 9.31 -9.84 -25.79
CA LEU A 9 10.38 -9.10 -26.48
C LEU A 9 11.12 -8.13 -25.54
N LEU A 10 10.41 -7.46 -24.63
CA LEU A 10 11.01 -6.60 -23.60
C LEU A 10 11.84 -7.39 -22.57
N ALA A 11 11.39 -8.57 -22.18
CA ALA A 11 12.15 -9.43 -21.27
C ALA A 11 13.43 -9.97 -21.92
N ALA A 12 13.37 -10.31 -23.22
CA ALA A 12 14.54 -10.81 -23.96
C ALA A 12 15.62 -9.72 -24.15
N SER A 13 15.24 -8.45 -24.38
CA SER A 13 16.21 -7.36 -24.53
C SER A 13 16.90 -7.01 -23.21
N ALA A 14 16.20 -7.09 -22.07
CA ALA A 14 16.77 -6.84 -20.75
C ALA A 14 17.89 -7.85 -20.39
N VAL A 15 17.71 -9.13 -20.76
CA VAL A 15 18.72 -10.17 -20.52
C VAL A 15 19.94 -10.00 -21.43
N GLY A 16 19.75 -9.55 -22.68
CA GLY A 16 20.85 -9.27 -23.61
C GLY A 16 21.77 -8.14 -23.15
N VAL A 17 21.21 -7.07 -22.57
CA VAL A 17 22.00 -5.94 -22.02
C VAL A 17 22.78 -6.36 -20.77
N LEU A 18 22.21 -7.21 -19.92
CA LEU A 18 22.87 -7.70 -18.71
C LEU A 18 24.06 -8.64 -19.00
N LEU A 19 23.96 -9.44 -20.06
CA LEU A 19 25.07 -10.32 -20.48
C LEU A 19 26.16 -9.56 -21.25
N GLY A 20 25.80 -8.55 -22.06
CA GLY A 20 26.77 -7.67 -22.73
C GLY A 20 27.54 -6.77 -21.76
N GLY A 21 26.91 -6.36 -20.65
CA GLY A 21 27.54 -5.56 -19.61
C GLY A 21 28.56 -6.30 -18.73
N CYS A 22 28.61 -7.64 -18.76
CA CYS A 22 29.57 -8.42 -17.98
C CYS A 22 30.91 -8.70 -18.69
N VAL A 23 31.07 -8.37 -19.97
CA VAL A 23 32.31 -8.64 -20.74
C VAL A 23 33.09 -7.38 -21.09
N ALA A 24 32.50 -6.20 -20.91
CA ALA A 24 33.18 -4.92 -21.13
C ALA A 24 33.55 -4.27 -19.80
N VAL A 25 34.54 -4.83 -19.10
CA VAL A 25 35.36 -4.01 -18.21
C VAL A 25 36.27 -3.22 -19.15
N PRO A 26 36.10 -1.89 -19.31
CA PRO A 26 37.15 -1.10 -19.93
C PRO A 26 38.40 -1.30 -19.08
N ALA A 27 39.45 -1.85 -19.69
CA ALA A 27 40.75 -1.96 -19.06
C ALA A 27 41.07 -0.61 -18.40
N ASP A 28 41.38 -0.66 -17.11
CA ASP A 28 41.70 0.53 -16.33
C ASP A 28 42.91 1.22 -16.98
N PRO A 29 42.74 2.44 -17.55
CA PRO A 29 43.84 3.15 -18.21
C PRO A 29 44.93 3.58 -17.21
N TYR A 30 44.73 3.32 -15.91
CA TYR A 30 45.69 3.61 -14.86
C TYR A 30 47.00 2.79 -14.96
N TYR A 31 46.96 1.65 -15.67
CA TYR A 31 48.14 0.79 -15.88
C TYR A 31 48.60 0.70 -17.34
N ASP A 32 47.90 1.36 -18.26
CA ASP A 32 48.31 1.38 -19.67
C ASP A 32 49.47 2.37 -19.86
N ALA A 33 50.37 2.05 -20.77
CA ALA A 33 51.72 2.59 -20.79
C ALA A 33 51.78 4.14 -20.83
N ALA A 34 52.80 4.67 -20.15
CA ALA A 34 53.20 6.07 -20.05
C ALA A 34 52.80 6.97 -21.26
N PRO A 35 52.33 8.21 -21.02
CA PRO A 35 52.09 9.13 -22.12
C PRO A 35 53.42 9.41 -22.83
N ALA A 36 53.49 9.01 -24.11
CA ALA A 36 54.54 9.48 -25.01
C ALA A 36 54.41 11.01 -25.12
N TYR A 37 55.30 11.72 -24.44
CA TYR A 37 55.42 13.17 -24.57
C TYR A 37 55.69 13.53 -26.04
N PRO A 38 54.97 14.49 -26.63
CA PRO A 38 55.37 15.04 -27.91
C PRO A 38 56.67 15.84 -27.71
N THR A 39 57.80 15.30 -28.20
CA THR A 39 59.04 16.04 -28.35
C THR A 39 58.83 17.13 -29.41
N TYR A 40 58.67 18.38 -28.97
CA TYR A 40 58.77 19.54 -29.85
C TYR A 40 60.23 19.73 -30.26
N PRO A 41 60.57 19.85 -31.55
CA PRO A 41 61.92 20.23 -31.98
C PRO A 41 62.14 21.72 -31.70
N GLY A 42 62.58 22.04 -30.48
CA GLY A 42 63.02 23.38 -30.10
C GLY A 42 64.44 23.65 -30.58
N THR A 43 64.59 24.31 -31.73
CA THR A 43 65.85 24.88 -32.21
C THR A 43 66.22 26.13 -31.41
N TYR A 44 67.16 26.02 -30.47
CA TYR A 44 67.94 27.17 -30.00
C TYR A 44 69.36 26.72 -29.60
N PRO A 45 70.42 27.31 -30.18
CA PRO A 45 71.79 26.98 -29.80
C PRO A 45 72.12 27.53 -28.41
N GLN A 46 72.53 26.63 -27.52
CA GLN A 46 73.09 26.93 -26.20
C GLN A 46 74.42 27.65 -26.35
N THR A 47 74.54 28.85 -25.80
CA THR A 47 75.84 29.45 -25.49
C THR A 47 75.65 30.41 -24.32
N TYR A 48 76.03 29.99 -23.11
CA TYR A 48 76.73 30.81 -22.09
C TYR A 48 76.97 29.95 -20.83
N PRO A 49 78.23 29.69 -20.41
CA PRO A 49 78.52 29.04 -19.15
C PRO A 49 78.76 30.11 -18.08
N ASN A 50 77.72 30.47 -17.32
CA ASN A 50 77.88 31.23 -16.08
C ASN A 50 77.16 30.49 -14.95
N ALA A 51 77.86 29.51 -14.38
CA ALA A 51 77.41 28.77 -13.21
C ALA A 51 77.62 29.64 -11.95
N TYR A 52 76.64 30.48 -11.64
CA TYR A 52 76.51 31.03 -10.29
C TYR A 52 75.86 29.97 -9.39
N PRO A 53 76.29 29.80 -8.12
CA PRO A 53 75.54 28.98 -7.18
C PRO A 53 74.18 29.65 -6.94
N VAL A 54 73.13 29.08 -7.54
CA VAL A 54 71.75 29.42 -7.20
C VAL A 54 71.50 28.89 -5.80
N TYR A 55 71.54 29.79 -4.80
CA TYR A 55 71.03 29.47 -3.49
C TYR A 55 69.51 29.25 -3.62
N PRO A 56 68.96 28.15 -3.09
CA PRO A 56 67.52 27.96 -3.09
C PRO A 56 66.90 29.11 -2.29
N VAL A 57 66.16 29.97 -2.98
CA VAL A 57 65.37 31.03 -2.34
C VAL A 57 64.36 30.32 -1.43
N PRO A 58 64.39 30.52 -0.10
CA PRO A 58 63.40 29.92 0.77
C PRO A 58 62.03 30.40 0.32
N HIS A 59 61.21 29.46 -0.15
CA HIS A 59 59.86 29.75 -0.60
C HIS A 59 59.10 30.35 0.59
N PRO A 60 58.35 31.45 0.41
CA PRO A 60 57.60 32.06 1.51
C PRO A 60 56.75 30.98 2.17
N GLY A 61 56.92 30.83 3.49
CA GLY A 61 56.59 29.65 4.27
C GLY A 61 55.19 29.10 4.00
N TYR A 62 55.11 28.09 3.14
CA TYR A 62 53.96 27.22 3.07
C TYR A 62 54.07 26.26 4.27
N ASP A 63 53.40 26.59 5.38
CA ASP A 63 53.31 25.68 6.51
C ASP A 63 52.41 24.51 6.09
N ALA A 64 53.03 23.49 5.52
CA ALA A 64 52.37 22.29 5.04
C ALA A 64 51.52 21.62 6.14
N ARG A 65 51.91 21.79 7.43
CA ARG A 65 51.14 21.27 8.56
C ARG A 65 49.87 22.08 8.81
N ALA A 66 49.90 23.39 8.60
CA ALA A 66 48.70 24.23 8.67
C ALA A 66 47.71 23.86 7.55
N ALA A 67 48.20 23.68 6.32
CA ALA A 67 47.37 23.27 5.19
C ALA A 67 46.79 21.84 5.35
N GLU A 68 47.56 20.91 5.93
CA GLU A 68 47.09 19.56 6.25
C GLU A 68 46.00 19.58 7.34
N ARG A 69 46.18 20.39 8.38
CA ARG A 69 45.18 20.59 9.43
C ARG A 69 43.87 21.14 8.87
N GLU A 70 43.94 22.17 8.02
CA GLU A 70 42.75 22.75 7.38
C GLU A 70 41.99 21.73 6.52
N ARG A 71 42.72 20.90 5.74
CA ARG A 71 42.11 19.81 4.96
C ARG A 71 41.45 18.76 5.85
N TRP A 72 42.04 18.44 7.00
CA TRP A 72 41.46 17.51 7.96
C TRP A 72 40.17 18.07 8.57
N GLU A 73 40.17 19.33 9.00
CA GLU A 73 39.01 20.02 9.56
C GLU A 73 37.86 20.10 8.53
N GLN A 74 38.14 20.51 7.29
CA GLN A 74 37.14 20.52 6.21
C GLN A 74 36.56 19.13 5.92
N ASN A 75 37.39 18.08 5.91
CA ASN A 75 36.91 16.72 5.70
C ASN A 75 36.04 16.25 6.86
N ARG A 76 36.42 16.57 8.10
CA ARG A 76 35.64 16.23 9.30
C ARG A 76 34.28 16.92 9.28
N ASP A 77 34.23 18.21 8.95
CA ASP A 77 32.98 18.97 8.88
C ASP A 77 32.07 18.45 7.76
N ARG A 78 32.65 18.11 6.61
CA ARG A 78 31.93 17.48 5.49
C ARG A 78 31.36 16.12 5.89
N GLN A 79 32.11 15.29 6.62
CA GLN A 79 31.61 14.01 7.12
C GLN A 79 30.50 14.20 8.14
N ALA A 80 30.67 15.09 9.12
CA ALA A 80 29.65 15.40 10.12
C ALA A 80 28.36 15.93 9.48
N TRP A 81 28.47 16.74 8.43
CA TRP A 81 27.31 17.19 7.65
C TRP A 81 26.58 16.03 6.96
N ARG A 82 27.32 15.14 6.28
CA ARG A 82 26.74 13.94 5.64
C ARG A 82 26.06 13.01 6.63
N GLU A 83 26.66 12.84 7.81
CA GLU A 83 26.09 12.00 8.87
C GLU A 83 24.78 12.59 9.40
N ARG A 84 24.73 13.91 9.62
CA ARG A 84 23.49 14.60 10.01
C ARG A 84 22.40 14.46 8.96
N GLU A 85 22.74 14.62 7.68
CA GLU A 85 21.79 14.43 6.57
C GLU A 85 21.25 12.99 6.53
N GLN A 86 22.13 11.99 6.58
CA GLN A 86 21.70 10.59 6.61
C GLN A 86 20.82 10.27 7.83
N ARG A 87 21.13 10.86 9.00
CA ARG A 87 20.32 10.67 10.19
C ARG A 87 18.92 11.29 10.01
N GLN A 88 18.84 12.50 9.48
CA GLN A 88 17.55 13.13 9.18
C GLN A 88 16.75 12.34 8.14
N GLU A 89 17.39 11.84 7.09
CA GLU A 89 16.73 11.02 6.07
C GLU A 89 16.15 9.74 6.68
N ARG A 90 16.92 9.04 7.51
CA ARG A 90 16.44 7.84 8.22
C ARG A 90 15.29 8.16 9.17
N GLU A 91 15.36 9.27 9.89
CA GLU A 91 14.28 9.71 10.78
C GLU A 91 13.00 10.02 9.99
N ARG A 92 13.10 10.71 8.85
CA ARG A 92 11.96 10.97 7.96
C ARG A 92 11.38 9.68 7.40
N ALA A 93 12.22 8.77 6.89
CA ALA A 93 11.78 7.50 6.35
C ALA A 93 11.09 6.61 7.41
N LEU A 94 11.59 6.64 8.65
CA LEU A 94 10.97 5.95 9.78
C LEU A 94 9.61 6.57 10.14
N GLN A 95 9.54 7.91 10.17
CA GLN A 95 8.30 8.63 10.43
C GLN A 95 7.26 8.33 9.34
N GLU A 96 7.63 8.39 8.07
CA GLU A 96 6.74 8.05 6.95
C GLU A 96 6.22 6.62 7.03
N ARG A 97 7.09 5.65 7.36
CA ARG A 97 6.67 4.26 7.60
C ARG A 97 5.69 4.15 8.76
N ARG A 98 5.92 4.87 9.86
CA ARG A 98 5.04 4.86 11.02
C ARG A 98 3.67 5.45 10.67
N ASP A 99 3.66 6.58 9.98
CA ASP A 99 2.43 7.24 9.54
C ASP A 99 1.66 6.36 8.55
N GLN A 100 2.36 5.65 7.67
CA GLN A 100 1.74 4.68 6.76
C GLN A 100 1.10 3.53 7.53
N GLN A 101 1.82 2.92 8.47
CA GLN A 101 1.28 1.86 9.33
C GLN A 101 0.07 2.34 10.14
N GLU A 102 0.09 3.57 10.63
CA GLU A 102 -1.03 4.15 11.37
C GLU A 102 -2.25 4.33 10.47
N ARG A 103 -2.06 4.84 9.24
CA ARG A 103 -3.14 4.96 8.24
C ARG A 103 -3.74 3.60 7.90
N GLU A 104 -2.90 2.59 7.65
CA GLU A 104 -3.34 1.23 7.36
C GLU A 104 -4.09 0.61 8.55
N ALA A 105 -3.58 0.79 9.78
CA ALA A 105 -4.25 0.31 10.98
C ALA A 105 -5.61 0.99 11.21
N ARG A 106 -5.71 2.30 10.94
CA ARG A 106 -6.96 3.06 11.00
C ARG A 106 -7.96 2.55 9.97
N GLN A 107 -7.55 2.39 8.71
CA GLN A 107 -8.41 1.85 7.65
C GLN A 107 -8.91 0.45 7.99
N LYS A 108 -8.04 -0.42 8.51
CA LYS A 108 -8.42 -1.78 8.92
C LYS A 108 -9.44 -1.79 10.05
N ARG A 109 -9.29 -0.88 11.03
CA ARG A 109 -10.29 -0.71 12.11
C ARG A 109 -11.62 -0.24 11.56
N GLU A 110 -11.60 0.77 10.70
CA GLU A 110 -12.81 1.32 10.08
C GLU A 110 -13.55 0.28 9.24
N GLN A 111 -12.84 -0.51 8.43
CA GLN A 111 -13.44 -1.62 7.68
C GLN A 111 -14.07 -2.67 8.61
N ARG A 112 -13.40 -3.02 9.72
CA ARG A 112 -13.92 -3.97 10.70
C ARG A 112 -15.18 -3.44 11.39
N ASP A 113 -15.17 -2.17 11.76
CA ASP A 113 -16.30 -1.51 12.41
C ASP A 113 -17.48 -1.40 11.46
N GLU A 114 -17.24 -1.07 10.19
CA GLU A 114 -18.28 -1.04 9.17
C GLU A 114 -18.86 -2.43 8.90
N GLN A 115 -18.02 -3.45 8.81
CA GLN A 115 -18.47 -4.84 8.67
C GLN A 115 -19.32 -5.26 9.87
N ALA A 116 -18.88 -4.93 11.10
CA ALA A 116 -19.64 -5.23 12.31
C ALA A 116 -20.99 -4.50 12.36
N ARG A 117 -21.05 -3.26 11.88
CA ARG A 117 -22.31 -2.51 11.74
C ARG A 117 -23.25 -3.19 10.74
N ARG A 118 -22.76 -3.52 9.54
CA ARG A 118 -23.55 -4.21 8.51
C ARG A 118 -24.09 -5.55 9.01
N GLU A 119 -23.26 -6.33 9.72
CA GLU A 119 -23.69 -7.61 10.30
C GLU A 119 -24.74 -7.42 11.39
N ARG A 120 -24.60 -6.40 12.25
CA ARG A 120 -25.60 -6.04 13.25
C ARG A 120 -26.92 -5.62 12.61
N ASP A 121 -26.86 -4.82 11.55
CA ASP A 121 -28.04 -4.37 10.83
C ASP A 121 -28.74 -5.53 10.12
N GLN A 122 -28.00 -6.46 9.51
CA GLN A 122 -28.56 -7.68 8.93
C GLN A 122 -29.24 -8.56 10.00
N ARG A 123 -28.60 -8.76 11.16
CA ARG A 123 -29.20 -9.51 12.26
C ARG A 123 -30.47 -8.84 12.79
N ASN A 124 -30.46 -7.52 12.94
CA ASN A 124 -31.63 -6.76 13.37
C ASN A 124 -32.75 -6.84 12.34
N HIS A 125 -32.43 -6.75 11.05
CA HIS A 125 -33.40 -6.88 9.97
C HIS A 125 -34.08 -8.26 10.01
N GLN A 126 -33.29 -9.34 10.03
CA GLN A 126 -33.82 -10.70 10.14
C GLN A 126 -34.63 -10.93 11.43
N ALA A 127 -34.21 -10.34 12.55
CA ALA A 127 -34.95 -10.43 13.80
C ALA A 127 -36.30 -9.71 13.72
N ASN A 128 -36.35 -8.53 13.07
CA ASN A 128 -37.59 -7.80 12.85
C ASN A 128 -38.52 -8.55 11.90
N GLU A 129 -38.00 -9.11 10.80
CA GLU A 129 -38.80 -9.93 9.86
C GLU A 129 -39.44 -11.12 10.57
N ARG A 130 -38.66 -11.88 11.36
CA ARG A 130 -39.21 -12.99 12.16
C ARG A 130 -40.29 -12.53 13.14
N ARG A 131 -40.10 -11.36 13.76
CA ARG A 131 -41.10 -10.80 14.70
C ARG A 131 -42.38 -10.42 13.99
N ASP A 132 -42.27 -9.85 12.78
CA ASP A 132 -43.41 -9.48 11.96
C ASP A 132 -44.14 -10.71 11.42
N GLU A 133 -43.42 -11.76 11.00
CA GLU A 133 -44.01 -13.06 10.64
C GLU A 133 -44.79 -13.69 11.80
N LEU A 134 -44.19 -13.72 12.99
CA LEU A 134 -44.87 -14.22 14.20
C LEU A 134 -46.13 -13.41 14.52
N ARG A 135 -46.07 -12.09 14.36
CA ARG A 135 -47.23 -11.21 14.54
C ARG A 135 -48.33 -11.52 13.54
N ARG A 136 -47.99 -11.70 12.25
CA ARG A 136 -48.96 -12.09 11.20
C ARG A 136 -49.60 -13.44 11.51
N GLN A 137 -48.80 -14.44 11.90
CA GLN A 137 -49.31 -15.75 12.28
C GLN A 137 -50.25 -15.68 13.49
N GLN A 138 -49.94 -14.86 14.50
CA GLN A 138 -50.84 -14.67 15.65
C GLN A 138 -52.15 -14.04 15.21
N THR A 139 -52.11 -12.96 14.43
CA THR A 139 -53.31 -12.30 13.91
C THR A 139 -54.15 -13.24 13.03
N GLU A 140 -53.52 -14.10 12.23
CA GLU A 140 -54.24 -15.11 11.45
C GLU A 140 -54.88 -16.18 12.32
N ARG A 141 -54.18 -16.66 13.36
CA ARG A 141 -54.74 -17.61 14.34
C ARG A 141 -55.91 -17.00 15.11
N GLU A 142 -55.79 -15.73 15.52
CA GLU A 142 -56.87 -14.98 16.16
C GLU A 142 -58.08 -14.84 15.23
N ARG A 143 -57.85 -14.46 13.97
CA ARG A 143 -58.90 -14.36 12.96
C ARG A 143 -59.62 -15.70 12.77
N ARG A 144 -58.91 -16.81 12.58
CA ARG A 144 -59.50 -18.15 12.44
C ARG A 144 -60.25 -18.56 13.71
N ALA A 145 -59.72 -18.25 14.89
CA ALA A 145 -60.40 -18.49 16.16
C ALA A 145 -61.69 -17.67 16.31
N GLN A 146 -61.76 -16.50 15.69
CA GLN A 146 -62.91 -15.60 15.70
C GLN A 146 -63.95 -15.99 14.64
N GLU A 147 -63.54 -16.48 13.46
CA GLU A 147 -64.42 -17.06 12.43
C GLU A 147 -65.21 -18.28 12.95
N GLY A 148 -64.65 -19.00 13.93
CA GLY A 148 -65.32 -20.09 14.65
C GLY A 148 -66.15 -19.66 15.86
N ARG A 149 -66.35 -18.36 16.12
CA ARG A 149 -67.16 -17.84 17.25
C ARG A 149 -68.45 -17.17 16.76
N THR A 150 -69.49 -17.22 17.59
CA THR A 150 -70.74 -16.47 17.39
C THR A 150 -70.54 -14.98 17.72
N PRO A 151 -71.46 -14.07 17.33
CA PRO A 151 -71.41 -12.66 17.71
C PRO A 151 -71.41 -12.42 19.24
N SER A 152 -71.87 -13.39 20.04
CA SER A 152 -71.81 -13.38 21.51
C SER A 152 -70.47 -13.87 22.09
N GLY A 153 -69.54 -14.35 21.27
CA GLY A 153 -68.19 -14.79 21.68
C GLY A 153 -68.06 -16.28 22.03
N GLU A 154 -69.14 -17.04 22.03
CA GLU A 154 -69.13 -18.50 22.21
C GLU A 154 -68.56 -19.21 20.98
N ARG A 155 -67.88 -20.36 21.18
CA ARG A 155 -67.48 -21.20 20.04
C ARG A 155 -68.76 -21.68 19.35
N ARG A 156 -68.85 -21.47 18.02
CA ARG A 156 -69.93 -22.04 17.20
C ARG A 156 -69.93 -23.55 17.38
N THR A 157 -70.98 -24.06 17.99
CA THR A 157 -71.19 -25.49 18.19
C THR A 157 -72.02 -26.01 17.02
N ASP A 158 -71.88 -27.29 16.68
CA ASP A 158 -72.64 -27.87 15.56
C ASP A 158 -74.16 -27.67 15.71
N TYR A 159 -74.68 -27.53 16.94
CA TYR A 159 -76.08 -27.21 17.22
C TYR A 159 -76.57 -25.89 16.60
N ASP A 160 -75.69 -24.90 16.40
CA ASP A 160 -76.05 -23.60 15.78
C ASP A 160 -76.21 -23.71 14.25
N ARG A 161 -75.82 -24.85 13.66
CA ARG A 161 -75.91 -25.15 12.23
C ARG A 161 -77.28 -25.70 11.83
N TYR A 162 -78.09 -26.12 12.80
CA TYR A 162 -79.43 -26.64 12.55
C TYR A 162 -80.43 -25.50 12.39
N ASN A 163 -81.12 -25.44 11.26
CA ASN A 163 -82.21 -24.51 11.07
C ASN A 163 -83.56 -25.20 11.40
N PRO A 164 -84.21 -24.86 12.52
CA PRO A 164 -85.43 -25.54 12.95
C PRO A 164 -86.65 -25.25 12.06
N SER A 165 -86.60 -24.21 11.22
CA SER A 165 -87.71 -23.83 10.34
C SER A 165 -87.87 -24.72 9.11
N ASN A 166 -86.77 -25.33 8.66
CA ASN A 166 -86.73 -26.17 7.46
C ASN A 166 -86.11 -27.56 7.73
N GLY A 167 -85.75 -27.86 8.98
CA GLY A 167 -85.25 -29.16 9.43
C GLY A 167 -83.91 -29.56 8.82
N ARG A 168 -83.17 -28.61 8.21
CA ARG A 168 -81.93 -28.88 7.49
C ARG A 168 -80.72 -28.31 8.23
N TRP A 169 -79.62 -29.05 8.16
CA TRP A 169 -78.31 -28.58 8.60
C TRP A 169 -77.70 -27.68 7.52
N MET A 170 -77.14 -26.53 7.90
CA MET A 170 -76.35 -25.70 6.99
C MET A 170 -75.06 -26.42 6.57
N PRO A 171 -74.58 -26.27 5.32
CA PRO A 171 -73.39 -26.95 4.82
C PRO A 171 -72.12 -26.58 5.60
N ARG A 172 -71.12 -27.48 5.62
CA ARG A 172 -69.81 -27.19 6.22
C ARG A 172 -69.01 -26.25 5.31
N GLN A 173 -68.11 -25.47 5.90
CA GLN A 173 -67.15 -24.68 5.11
C GLN A 173 -66.21 -25.57 4.29
N GLU A 174 -66.03 -26.83 4.71
CA GLU A 174 -65.28 -27.87 4.00
C GLU A 174 -66.02 -28.41 2.75
N ASP A 175 -67.35 -28.20 2.66
CA ASP A 175 -68.21 -28.67 1.57
C ASP A 175 -68.45 -27.59 0.49
N MET A 176 -67.85 -26.40 0.63
CA MET A 176 -67.93 -25.34 -0.38
C MET A 176 -66.68 -25.35 -1.28
N PRO A 177 -66.83 -25.23 -2.62
CA PRO A 177 -65.73 -25.24 -3.57
C PRO A 177 -64.80 -24.02 -3.48
#